data_AF-A0AA95RTL0-F1
#
_entry.id   AF-A0AA95RTL0-F1
#
_cell.length_a   1.000
_cell.length_b   1.000
_cell.length_c   1.000
_cell.angle_alpha   90.00
_cell.angle_beta   90.00
_cell.angle_gamma   90.00
#
_symmetry.space_group_name_H-M   'P 1'
#
loop_
_entity.id
_entity.type
_entity.pdbx_description
1 polymer ?
#
loop_
_entity_poly.entity_id
_entity_poly.type
_entity_poly.pdbx_seq_one_letter_code
_entity_poly.pdbx_strand_id
1 'polypeptide(L)' 'MPWNKDDYPDSLKNFTAPVRNKAIDIANALLEDGYEEGRAISIATAQAKEWGENRDKQIRKKGH' A
#
# COMPACT_ATOMS: atom_id res chain seq x y z
N MET A 1 -9.51 -10.95 -2.01
CA MET A 1 -10.11 -10.50 -0.73
C MET A 1 -9.65 -9.07 -0.46
N PRO A 2 -10.43 -8.22 0.22
CA PRO A 2 -9.95 -6.89 0.58
C PRO A 2 -8.90 -7.00 1.70
N TRP A 3 -7.74 -6.40 1.48
CA TRP A 3 -6.64 -6.33 2.45
C TRP A 3 -7.02 -5.42 3.61
N ASN A 4 -6.43 -5.65 4.79
CA ASN A 4 -6.66 -4.84 5.98
C ASN A 4 -5.33 -4.58 6.72
N LYS A 5 -5.41 -3.89 7.87
CA LYS A 5 -4.21 -3.45 8.62
C LYS A 5 -3.40 -4.59 9.23
N ASP A 6 -4.03 -5.76 9.41
CA ASP A 6 -3.47 -6.96 10.04
C ASP A 6 -3.17 -8.06 9.01
N ASP A 7 -3.87 -8.04 7.87
CA ASP A 7 -3.70 -8.98 6.75
C ASP A 7 -3.52 -8.20 5.45
N TYR A 8 -2.26 -8.07 5.01
CA TYR A 8 -1.83 -7.30 3.84
C TYR A 8 -0.70 -8.03 3.11
N PRO A 9 -0.44 -7.72 1.82
CA PRO A 9 0.60 -8.37 1.05
C PRO A 9 1.98 -8.16 1.66
N ASP A 10 2.84 -9.18 1.58
CA ASP A 10 4.22 -9.12 2.08
C ASP A 10 5.03 -7.94 1.50
N SER A 11 4.69 -7.51 0.27
CA SER A 11 5.30 -6.34 -0.37
C SER A 11 5.13 -5.03 0.43
N LEU A 12 4.11 -4.94 1.29
CA LEU A 12 3.82 -3.77 2.13
C LEU A 12 4.38 -3.89 3.56
N LYS A 13 4.92 -5.04 3.95
CA LYS A 13 5.39 -5.31 5.33
C LYS A 13 6.46 -4.35 5.83
N ASN A 14 7.31 -3.89 4.92
CA ASN A 14 8.42 -2.99 5.23
C ASN A 14 8.00 -1.51 5.23
N PHE A 15 6.74 -1.19 4.87
CA PHE A 15 6.26 0.17 4.84
C PHE A 15 5.82 0.63 6.22
N THR A 16 5.95 1.93 6.49
CA THR A 16 5.38 2.52 7.71
C THR A 16 3.86 2.39 7.70
N ALA A 17 3.24 2.42 8.88
CA ALA A 17 1.79 2.25 8.99
C ALA A 17 1.00 3.27 8.14
N PRO A 18 1.34 4.57 8.06
CA PRO A 18 0.61 5.52 7.22
C PRO A 18 0.64 5.16 5.73
N VAL A 19 1.81 4.79 5.21
CA VAL A 19 2.00 4.48 3.78
C VAL A 19 1.40 3.12 3.45
N ARG A 20 1.55 2.12 4.34
CA ARG A 20 0.92 0.82 4.18
C ARG A 20 -0.61 0.92 4.15
N ASN A 21 -1.21 1.65 5.08
CA ASN A 21 -2.66 1.84 5.11
C ASN A 21 -3.14 2.52 3.83
N LYS A 22 -2.41 3.52 3.35
CA LYS A 22 -2.75 4.17 2.08
C LYS A 22 -2.67 3.21 0.88
N ALA A 23 -1.68 2.33 0.85
CA ALA A 23 -1.58 1.29 -0.19
C ALA A 23 -2.74 0.28 -0.09
N ILE A 24 -3.13 -0.13 1.11
CA ILE A 24 -4.29 -1.02 1.31
C ILE A 24 -5.57 -0.38 0.77
N ASP A 25 -5.83 0.89 1.10
CA ASP A 25 -7.02 1.61 0.64
C ASP A 25 -7.10 1.65 -0.89
N ILE A 26 -5.98 1.94 -1.56
CA ILE A 26 -5.91 2.03 -3.03
C ILE A 26 -6.02 0.63 -3.67
N ALA A 27 -5.36 -0.37 -3.09
CA ALA A 27 -5.40 -1.74 -3.60
C ALA A 27 -6.83 -2.29 -3.54
N ASN A 28 -7.54 -2.04 -2.44
CA ASN A 28 -8.94 -2.47 -2.28
C ASN A 28 -9.85 -1.79 -3.31
N ALA A 29 -9.72 -0.47 -3.51
CA ALA A 29 -10.49 0.24 -4.53
C ALA A 29 -10.23 -0.33 -5.95
N LEU A 30 -8.98 -0.64 -6.28
CA LEU A 30 -8.64 -1.24 -7.57
C LEU A 30 -9.21 -2.66 -7.73
N LEU A 31 -9.20 -3.47 -6.66
CA LEU A 31 -9.83 -4.79 -6.67
C LEU A 31 -11.35 -4.70 -6.87
N GLU A 32 -11.99 -3.72 -6.23
CA GLU A 32 -13.43 -3.43 -6.42
C GLU A 32 -13.74 -3.00 -7.87
N ASP A 33 -12.83 -2.25 -8.50
CA ASP A 33 -12.88 -1.87 -9.91
C ASP A 33 -12.56 -3.03 -10.88
N GLY A 34 -12.26 -4.23 -10.37
CA GLY A 34 -12.02 -5.43 -11.16
C GLY A 34 -10.58 -5.59 -11.65
N TYR A 35 -9.62 -4.84 -11.08
CA TYR A 35 -8.21 -5.04 -11.39
C TYR A 35 -7.69 -6.34 -10.78
N GLU A 36 -6.77 -6.99 -11.50
CA GLU A 36 -6.06 -8.15 -10.99
C GLU A 36 -5.22 -7.80 -9.76
N GLU A 37 -5.16 -8.69 -8.78
CA GLU A 37 -4.52 -8.45 -7.48
C GLU A 37 -3.07 -7.97 -7.60
N GLY A 38 -2.23 -8.64 -8.39
CA GLY A 38 -0.84 -8.23 -8.59
C GLY A 38 -0.70 -6.83 -9.19
N ARG A 39 -1.62 -6.46 -10.09
CA ARG A 39 -1.66 -5.12 -10.71
C ARG A 39 -2.15 -4.08 -9.71
N ALA A 40 -3.20 -4.39 -8.95
CA ALA A 40 -3.72 -3.54 -7.89
C ALA A 40 -2.64 -3.23 -6.85
N ILE A 41 -1.92 -4.25 -6.37
CA ILE A 41 -0.83 -4.09 -5.40
C ILE A 41 0.30 -3.21 -5.94
N SER A 42 0.69 -3.41 -7.20
CA SER A 42 1.78 -2.64 -7.82
C SER A 42 1.42 -1.16 -7.97
N ILE A 43 0.22 -0.86 -8.45
CA ILE A 43 -0.27 0.52 -8.60
C ILE A 43 -0.44 1.18 -7.22
N ALA A 44 -1.08 0.48 -6.28
CA ALA A 44 -1.29 0.99 -4.94
C ALA A 44 0.02 1.29 -4.21
N THR A 45 1.04 0.43 -4.39
CA THR A 45 2.38 0.64 -3.85
C THR A 45 3.02 1.92 -4.40
N ALA A 46 2.90 2.17 -5.72
CA ALA A 46 3.45 3.37 -6.34
C ALA A 46 2.76 4.63 -5.82
N GLN A 47 1.42 4.66 -5.84
CA GLN A 47 0.64 5.81 -5.39
C GLN A 47 0.82 6.10 -3.89
N ALA A 48 0.92 5.07 -3.06
CA ALA A 48 1.14 5.25 -1.62
C ALA A 48 2.52 5.84 -1.30
N LYS A 49 3.56 5.45 -2.07
CA LYS A 49 4.89 6.06 -1.94
C LYS A 49 4.86 7.53 -2.28
N GLU A 50 4.30 7.87 -3.44
CA GLU A 50 4.18 9.26 -3.90
C GLU A 50 3.39 10.11 -2.89
N TRP A 51 2.26 9.58 -2.39
CA TRP A 51 1.49 10.23 -1.34
C TRP A 51 2.29 10.46 -0.05
N GLY A 52 3.14 9.50 0.32
CA GLY A 52 3.99 9.61 1.49
C GLY A 52 5.11 10.64 1.30
N GLU A 53 5.76 10.63 0.13
CA GLU A 53 6.83 11.58 -0.24
C GLU A 53 6.30 13.01 -0.26
N ASN A 54 5.13 13.25 -0.85
CA ASN A 54 4.46 14.55 -0.89
C ASN A 54 4.01 15.07 0.48
N ARG A 55 4.05 14.24 1.53
CA ARG A 55 3.63 14.59 2.89
C ARG A 55 4.76 14.43 3.91
N ASP A 56 6.00 14.34 3.43
CA ASP A 56 7.21 14.13 4.25
C ASP A 56 7.06 12.94 5.22
N LYS A 57 6.32 11.91 4.79
CA LYS A 57 6.17 10.67 5.56
C LYS A 57 7.34 9.76 5.27
N GLN A 58 7.84 9.14 6.33
CA GLN A 58 8.77 8.04 6.18
C GLN A 58 8.08 6.89 5.45
N ILE A 59 8.62 6.47 4.30
CA ILE A 59 8.06 5.40 3.47
C ILE A 59 8.32 4.02 4.07
N ARG A 60 9.58 3.75 4.45
CA ARG A 60 10.03 2.46 4.97
C ARG A 60 10.40 2.53 6.44
N LYS A 61 10.13 1.47 7.19
CA LYS A 61 10.58 1.33 8.58
C LYS A 61 12.11 1.42 8.63
N LYS A 62 12.68 2.15 9.61
CA LYS A 62 14.13 2.15 9.87
C LYS A 62 14.51 0.82 10.55
N GLY A 63 15.40 0.04 9.93
CA GLY A 63 15.98 -1.16 10.52
C GLY A 63 15.44 -2.51 10.00
N HIS A 64 15.43 -2.70 8.67
CA HIS A 64 15.35 -4.02 8.06
C HIS A 64 16.70 -4.40 7.47
#